data_AF-T0YTN6-F1
#
_entry.id   AF-T0YTN6-F1
#
_cell.length_a   1.000
_cell.length_b   1.000
_cell.length_c   1.000
_cell.angle_alpha   90.00
_cell.angle_beta   90.00
_cell.angle_gamma   90.00
#
_symmetry.space_group_name_H-M   'P 1'
#
loop_
_entity.id
_entity.type
_entity.pdbx_description
1 polymer ?
#
loop_
_entity_poly.entity_id
_entity_poly.type
_entity_poly.pdbx_seq_one_letter_code
_entity_poly.pdbx_strand_id
1 'polypeptide(L)'
;ELDRVLGYEAGYAGTSFLYPRDRGSLRYGSEQMTIEADATIPGGLGTFPWDDEGVPGQRYPLVKEGRLVSFLSSRSSAGELGLSRSGGTARADGWARTPLVRMTNVNLPPGSRSVPDLLSEVRQGIYLETNRSWSIDDKRLNFQFGTEVGRLIRQGELRGYVRNPLYSGITPEFWGSLEARADASSWH
;
A
#
# COMPACT_ATOMS: atom_id res chain seq x y z
N GLU A 1 3.10 -7.12 5.24
CA GLU A 1 4.30 -7.52 6.03
C GLU A 1 4.22 -9.03 6.25
N LEU A 2 5.30 -9.77 5.97
CA LEU A 2 5.26 -11.24 5.91
C LEU A 2 5.09 -11.90 7.29
N ASP A 3 5.61 -11.30 8.35
CA ASP A 3 5.36 -11.75 9.74
C ASP A 3 3.87 -11.88 10.07
N ARG A 4 3.02 -10.94 9.65
CA ARG A 4 1.55 -11.02 9.79
C ARG A 4 0.93 -12.12 8.95
N VAL A 5 1.47 -12.36 7.75
CA VAL A 5 1.03 -13.44 6.85
C VAL A 5 1.39 -14.82 7.41
N LEU A 6 2.50 -14.91 8.14
CA LEU A 6 2.93 -16.10 8.87
C LEU A 6 2.27 -16.23 10.26
N GLY A 7 1.55 -15.21 10.72
CA GLY A 7 0.82 -15.20 11.99
C GLY A 7 1.64 -14.77 13.21
N TYR A 8 2.88 -14.31 13.03
CA TYR A 8 3.79 -13.94 14.14
C TYR A 8 3.30 -12.73 14.95
N GLU A 9 2.56 -11.83 14.32
CA GLU A 9 2.00 -10.64 14.97
C GLU A 9 0.52 -10.78 15.37
N ALA A 10 -0.06 -11.99 15.30
CA ALA A 10 -1.50 -12.20 15.49
C ALA A 10 -2.05 -11.62 16.80
N GLY A 11 -1.31 -11.79 17.91
CA GLY A 11 -1.70 -11.29 19.23
C GLY A 11 -1.46 -9.78 19.46
N TYR A 12 -0.75 -9.09 18.56
CA TYR A 12 -0.41 -7.68 18.71
C TYR A 12 -1.11 -6.77 17.69
N ALA A 13 -1.08 -7.16 16.41
CA ALA A 13 -1.57 -6.33 15.30
C ALA A 13 -2.55 -7.09 14.38
N GLY A 14 -3.01 -8.28 14.77
CA GLY A 14 -3.84 -9.14 13.94
C GLY A 14 -3.04 -9.92 12.89
N THR A 15 -3.76 -10.55 11.96
CA THR A 15 -3.24 -11.43 10.91
C THR A 15 -3.37 -10.78 9.53
N SER A 16 -3.17 -11.57 8.47
CA SER A 16 -3.50 -11.19 7.09
C SER A 16 -4.58 -12.12 6.53
N PHE A 17 -5.35 -11.63 5.56
CA PHE A 17 -6.19 -12.44 4.69
C PHE A 17 -5.37 -13.14 3.60
N LEU A 18 -4.12 -12.69 3.40
CA LEU A 18 -3.14 -13.31 2.51
C LEU A 18 -2.44 -14.48 3.18
N TYR A 19 -2.05 -15.44 2.36
CA TYR A 19 -1.24 -16.59 2.72
C TYR A 19 0.03 -16.67 1.86
N PRO A 20 1.08 -17.37 2.33
CA PRO A 20 2.29 -17.63 1.53
C PRO A 20 2.04 -18.12 0.10
N ARG A 21 1.05 -19.01 -0.07
CA ARG A 21 0.66 -19.61 -1.37
C ARG A 21 0.04 -18.63 -2.37
N ASP A 22 -0.39 -17.47 -1.89
CA ASP A 22 -1.06 -16.46 -2.72
C ASP A 22 -0.04 -15.69 -3.59
N ARG A 23 1.25 -15.75 -3.22
CA ARG A 23 2.34 -15.15 -3.99
C ARG A 23 2.43 -15.79 -5.37
N GLY A 24 2.20 -14.98 -6.40
CA GLY A 24 2.19 -15.38 -7.80
C GLY A 24 0.84 -15.87 -8.33
N SER A 25 -0.14 -16.12 -7.45
CA SER A 25 -1.43 -16.72 -7.83
C SER A 25 -2.62 -15.76 -7.59
N LEU A 26 -2.60 -14.98 -6.52
CA LEU A 26 -3.69 -14.09 -6.14
C LEU A 26 -3.71 -12.82 -6.99
N ARG A 27 -4.90 -12.50 -7.51
CA ARG A 27 -5.22 -11.17 -8.04
C ARG A 27 -5.67 -10.27 -6.89
N TYR A 28 -4.77 -9.38 -6.47
CA TYR A 28 -4.97 -8.40 -5.40
C TYR A 28 -5.76 -7.17 -5.86
N GLY A 29 -5.65 -6.80 -7.14
CA GLY A 29 -6.36 -5.65 -7.71
C GLY A 29 -6.43 -5.68 -9.23
N SER A 30 -6.80 -4.54 -9.82
CA SER A 30 -6.88 -4.38 -11.28
C SER A 30 -5.49 -4.38 -11.93
N GLU A 31 -5.44 -4.45 -13.26
CA GLU A 31 -4.18 -4.36 -14.01
C GLU A 31 -3.49 -2.99 -13.86
N GLN A 32 -4.22 -1.97 -13.43
CA GLN A 32 -3.68 -0.65 -13.11
C GLN A 32 -3.01 -0.60 -11.74
N MET A 33 -3.10 -1.66 -10.94
CA MET A 33 -2.52 -1.68 -9.61
C MET A 33 -1.12 -2.30 -9.63
N THR A 34 -0.10 -1.44 -9.51
CA THR A 34 1.25 -1.88 -9.12
C THR A 34 1.57 -1.21 -7.80
N ILE A 35 1.99 -1.96 -6.79
CA ILE A 35 2.40 -1.42 -5.50
C ILE A 35 3.86 -1.80 -5.30
N GLU A 36 4.68 -0.81 -4.98
CA GLU A 36 6.11 -0.99 -4.76
C GLU A 36 6.47 -0.69 -3.32
N ALA A 37 7.37 -1.50 -2.77
CA ALA A 37 8.12 -1.16 -1.57
C ALA A 37 9.44 -0.56 -2.01
N ASP A 38 9.74 0.66 -1.56
CA ASP A 38 10.94 1.37 -2.00
C ASP A 38 11.60 2.09 -0.83
N ALA A 39 12.74 1.59 -0.39
CA ALA A 39 13.56 2.21 0.67
C ALA A 39 14.57 3.24 0.10
N THR A 40 14.51 3.55 -1.20
CA THR A 40 15.51 4.34 -1.93
C THR A 40 15.00 5.66 -2.48
N ILE A 41 13.70 5.96 -2.32
CA ILE A 41 13.07 7.20 -2.82
C ILE A 41 13.69 8.43 -2.12
N PRO A 42 14.31 9.37 -2.85
CA PRO A 42 14.81 10.59 -2.25
C PRO A 42 13.71 11.37 -1.52
N GLY A 43 13.96 11.77 -0.27
CA GLY A 43 13.00 12.52 0.55
C GLY A 43 11.86 11.70 1.17
N GLY A 44 11.72 10.41 0.82
CA GLY A 44 10.72 9.53 1.42
C GLY A 44 10.99 9.28 2.91
N LEU A 45 9.96 9.33 3.74
CA LEU A 45 10.09 9.10 5.19
C LEU A 45 10.48 7.65 5.54
N GLY A 46 10.21 6.71 4.63
CA GLY A 46 10.61 5.30 4.73
C GLY A 46 11.94 4.98 4.07
N THR A 47 12.74 6.00 3.71
CA THR A 47 14.01 5.83 2.99
C THR A 47 15.17 5.63 3.94
N PHE A 48 15.97 4.60 3.68
CA PHE A 48 17.16 4.27 4.45
C PHE A 48 18.10 3.39 3.63
N PRO A 49 19.42 3.46 3.89
CA PRO A 49 20.38 2.71 3.09
C PRO A 49 20.49 1.22 3.49
N TRP A 50 20.22 0.87 4.75
CA TRP A 50 20.14 -0.52 5.24
C TRP A 50 19.03 -0.65 6.28
N ASP A 51 18.38 -1.81 6.31
CA ASP A 51 17.48 -2.18 7.40
C ASP A 51 18.27 -2.60 8.66
N ASP A 52 17.56 -2.89 9.75
CA ASP A 52 18.19 -3.20 11.05
C ASP A 52 18.77 -4.63 11.13
N GLU A 53 18.70 -5.40 10.04
CA GLU A 53 19.44 -6.66 9.84
C GLU A 53 20.65 -6.49 8.90
N GLY A 54 20.95 -5.25 8.50
CA GLY A 54 22.05 -4.90 7.60
C GLY A 54 21.78 -5.24 6.13
N VAL A 55 20.52 -5.45 5.75
CA VAL A 55 20.14 -5.71 4.35
C VAL A 55 19.98 -4.37 3.62
N PRO A 56 20.62 -4.16 2.45
CA PRO A 56 20.51 -2.91 1.71
C PRO A 56 19.05 -2.54 1.38
N GLY A 57 18.73 -1.27 1.58
CA GLY A 57 17.48 -0.66 1.13
C GLY A 57 17.34 -0.79 -0.38
N GLN A 58 16.14 -1.10 -0.85
CA GLN A 58 15.88 -1.44 -2.25
C GLN A 58 14.45 -1.14 -2.66
N ARG A 59 14.22 -1.20 -3.97
CA ARG A 59 12.92 -1.07 -4.62
C ARG A 59 12.49 -2.41 -5.22
N TYR A 60 11.27 -2.84 -4.93
CA TYR A 60 10.68 -4.04 -5.54
C TYR A 60 9.15 -4.00 -5.50
N PRO A 61 8.47 -4.66 -6.46
CA PRO A 61 7.02 -4.75 -6.46
C PRO A 61 6.52 -5.71 -5.38
N LEU A 62 5.50 -5.29 -4.64
CA LEU A 62 4.66 -6.16 -3.81
C LEU A 62 3.51 -6.71 -4.63
N VAL A 63 2.86 -5.82 -5.39
CA VAL A 63 1.82 -6.13 -6.37
C VAL A 63 2.29 -5.63 -7.73
N LYS A 64 2.17 -6.44 -8.78
CA LYS A 64 2.48 -6.04 -10.16
C LYS A 64 1.27 -6.31 -11.04
N GLU A 65 0.71 -5.27 -11.65
CA GLU A 65 -0.45 -5.35 -12.56
C GLU A 65 -1.61 -6.17 -11.95
N GLY A 66 -1.88 -5.90 -10.68
CA GLY A 66 -2.93 -6.52 -9.89
C GLY A 66 -2.58 -7.87 -9.32
N ARG A 67 -1.41 -8.45 -9.60
CA ARG A 67 -0.99 -9.76 -9.05
C ARG A 67 -0.06 -9.57 -7.85
N LEU A 68 -0.33 -10.27 -6.76
CA LEU A 68 0.57 -10.33 -5.62
C LEU A 68 1.85 -11.08 -6.03
N VAL A 69 3.01 -10.45 -5.97
CA VAL A 69 4.30 -11.03 -6.43
C VAL A 69 5.34 -11.13 -5.33
N SER A 70 5.24 -10.34 -4.27
CA SER A 70 6.19 -10.35 -3.17
C SER A 70 5.55 -9.93 -1.85
N PHE A 71 6.30 -10.12 -0.77
CA PHE A 71 6.00 -9.60 0.56
C PHE A 71 7.20 -8.79 1.07
N LEU A 72 6.93 -7.79 1.90
CA LEU A 72 7.94 -7.25 2.80
C LEU A 72 8.45 -8.40 3.68
N SER A 73 9.76 -8.52 3.87
CA SER A 73 10.37 -9.63 4.62
C SER A 73 11.64 -9.22 5.36
N SER A 74 11.93 -9.99 6.40
CA SER A 74 13.22 -10.09 7.10
C SER A 74 14.04 -11.23 6.51
N ARG A 75 15.29 -11.40 6.96
CA ARG A 75 16.13 -12.56 6.60
C ARG A 75 15.51 -13.88 7.02
N SER A 76 14.94 -13.93 8.23
CA SER A 76 14.27 -15.13 8.76
C SER A 76 13.05 -15.50 7.94
N SER A 77 12.09 -14.57 7.81
CA SER A 77 10.83 -14.81 7.10
C SER A 77 11.01 -15.03 5.60
N ALA A 78 12.02 -14.40 4.98
CA ALA A 78 12.40 -14.70 3.60
C ALA A 78 12.87 -16.15 3.44
N GLY A 79 13.66 -16.66 4.39
CA GLY A 79 14.11 -18.05 4.42
C GLY A 79 12.95 -19.04 4.53
N GLU A 80 11.94 -18.73 5.36
CA GLU A 80 10.73 -19.57 5.48
C GLU A 80 9.90 -19.66 4.20
N LEU A 81 9.91 -18.62 3.37
CA LEU A 81 9.28 -18.63 2.04
C LEU A 81 10.18 -19.20 0.93
N GLY A 82 11.39 -19.67 1.27
CA GLY A 82 12.37 -20.13 0.28
C GLY A 82 12.85 -19.02 -0.66
N LEU A 83 12.78 -17.75 -0.23
CA LEU A 83 13.31 -16.63 -1.00
C LEU A 83 14.83 -16.60 -0.86
N SER A 84 15.53 -16.26 -1.95
CA SER A 84 16.99 -16.18 -1.96
C SER A 84 17.54 -15.01 -1.12
N ARG A 85 16.70 -14.01 -0.81
CA ARG A 85 17.09 -12.82 -0.05
C ARG A 85 15.91 -12.15 0.63
N SER A 86 16.22 -11.40 1.69
CA SER A 86 15.30 -10.48 2.38
C SER A 86 14.89 -9.30 1.50
N GLY A 87 13.68 -8.81 1.75
CA GLY A 87 13.13 -7.57 1.21
C GLY A 87 13.79 -6.30 1.77
N GLY A 88 14.65 -6.39 2.78
CA GLY A 88 15.31 -5.20 3.37
C GLY A 88 14.34 -4.33 4.14
N THR A 89 13.46 -4.98 4.91
CA THR A 89 12.32 -4.34 5.58
C THR A 89 12.21 -4.73 7.05
N ALA A 90 13.26 -5.35 7.63
CA ALA A 90 13.30 -5.63 9.06
C ALA A 90 13.72 -4.36 9.81
N ARG A 91 12.81 -3.76 10.56
CA ARG A 91 13.06 -2.51 11.29
C ARG A 91 12.67 -2.57 12.76
N ALA A 92 13.45 -1.93 13.59
CA ALA A 92 13.24 -1.74 15.01
C ALA A 92 12.97 -0.26 15.34
N ASP A 93 12.27 -0.02 16.43
CA ASP A 93 12.07 1.34 16.99
C ASP A 93 13.34 1.86 17.70
N GLY A 94 14.24 0.95 18.10
CA GLY A 94 15.51 1.30 18.71
C GLY A 94 16.32 0.06 19.08
N TRP A 95 17.56 0.28 19.55
CA TRP A 95 18.54 -0.77 19.81
C TRP A 95 18.07 -1.87 20.80
N ALA A 96 17.16 -1.52 21.72
CA ALA A 96 16.64 -2.44 22.72
C ALA A 96 15.40 -3.22 22.24
N ARG A 97 15.05 -3.13 20.95
CA ARG A 97 13.88 -3.77 20.35
C ARG A 97 14.30 -4.72 19.24
N THR A 98 13.66 -5.88 19.19
CA THR A 98 13.82 -6.82 18.07
C THR A 98 13.25 -6.20 16.79
N PRO A 99 13.98 -6.24 15.66
CA PRO A 99 13.44 -5.84 14.38
C PRO A 99 12.25 -6.72 13.96
N LEU A 100 11.22 -6.08 13.41
CA LEU A 100 10.05 -6.74 12.81
C LEU A 100 9.93 -6.34 11.33
N VAL A 101 9.14 -7.06 10.54
CA VAL A 101 8.91 -6.65 9.15
C VAL A 101 8.02 -5.41 9.15
N ARG A 102 8.54 -4.30 8.63
CA ARG A 102 7.86 -3.00 8.60
C ARG A 102 7.86 -2.40 7.21
N MET A 103 6.83 -1.60 6.94
CA MET A 103 6.75 -0.82 5.69
C MET A 103 7.94 0.15 5.54
N THR A 104 8.43 0.25 4.31
CA THR A 104 9.25 1.36 3.80
C THR A 104 8.32 2.41 3.18
N ASN A 105 8.73 3.09 2.10
CA ASN A 105 7.77 3.81 1.28
C ASN A 105 6.99 2.78 0.42
N VAL A 106 5.73 2.55 0.77
CA VAL A 106 4.84 1.63 0.03
C VAL A 106 3.89 2.45 -0.82
N ASN A 107 4.16 2.49 -2.13
CA ASN A 107 3.53 3.46 -3.02
C ASN A 107 2.91 2.81 -4.25
N LEU A 108 1.83 3.43 -4.72
CA LEU A 108 1.29 3.27 -6.06
C LEU A 108 2.08 4.23 -6.97
N PRO A 109 2.92 3.74 -7.90
CA PRO A 109 3.70 4.61 -8.78
C PRO A 109 2.77 5.33 -9.76
N PRO A 110 3.20 6.49 -10.31
CA PRO A 110 2.36 7.29 -11.18
C PRO A 110 1.94 6.54 -12.46
N GLY A 111 0.80 6.96 -13.00
CA GLY A 111 0.35 6.63 -14.35
C GLY A 111 0.89 7.65 -15.35
N SER A 112 0.11 7.85 -16.42
CA SER A 112 0.46 8.75 -17.54
C SER A 112 -0.53 9.89 -17.75
N ARG A 113 -1.63 9.92 -17.00
CA ARG A 113 -2.73 10.86 -17.21
C ARG A 113 -2.77 11.92 -16.12
N SER A 114 -3.09 13.15 -16.46
CA SER A 114 -3.19 14.22 -15.46
C SER A 114 -4.45 14.07 -14.61
N VAL A 115 -4.45 14.64 -13.40
CA VAL A 115 -5.66 14.69 -12.55
C VAL A 115 -6.85 15.34 -13.29
N PRO A 116 -6.69 16.47 -14.01
CA PRO A 116 -7.76 17.03 -14.84
C PRO A 116 -8.32 16.05 -15.88
N ASP A 117 -7.46 15.28 -16.56
CA ASP A 117 -7.92 14.29 -17.55
C ASP A 117 -8.80 13.22 -16.90
N LEU A 118 -8.36 12.70 -15.74
CA LEU A 118 -9.11 11.69 -14.99
C LEU A 118 -10.43 12.25 -14.45
N LEU A 119 -10.42 13.48 -13.93
CA LEU A 119 -11.62 14.14 -13.46
C LEU A 119 -12.64 14.29 -14.58
N SER A 120 -12.22 14.66 -15.79
CA SER A 120 -13.13 14.92 -16.93
C SER A 120 -14.04 13.72 -17.30
N GLU A 121 -13.63 12.50 -16.96
CA GLU A 121 -14.35 11.26 -17.24
C GLU A 121 -15.42 10.94 -16.18
N VAL A 122 -15.34 11.58 -15.01
CA VAL A 122 -16.23 11.29 -13.88
C VAL A 122 -17.51 12.12 -13.99
N ARG A 123 -18.60 11.46 -14.42
CA ARG A 123 -19.92 12.10 -14.53
C ARG A 123 -20.45 12.55 -13.17
N GLN A 124 -20.37 11.70 -12.15
CA GLN A 124 -20.78 11.98 -10.77
C GLN A 124 -19.90 11.18 -9.81
N GLY A 125 -19.35 11.83 -8.79
CA GLY A 125 -18.48 11.16 -7.82
C GLY A 125 -18.09 12.04 -6.64
N ILE A 126 -17.14 11.56 -5.84
CA ILE A 126 -16.52 12.32 -4.76
C ILE A 126 -15.01 12.26 -4.96
N TYR A 127 -14.37 13.42 -4.96
CA TYR A 127 -12.92 13.56 -4.87
C TYR A 127 -12.54 13.65 -3.39
N LEU A 128 -11.74 12.70 -2.91
CA LEU A 128 -11.35 12.59 -1.50
C LEU A 128 -9.97 13.22 -1.31
N GLU A 129 -9.88 14.25 -0.48
CA GLU A 129 -8.65 15.04 -0.26
C GLU A 129 -8.07 14.77 1.13
N THR A 130 -6.81 14.36 1.21
CA THR A 130 -6.05 14.20 2.46
C THR A 130 -6.73 13.32 3.52
N ASN A 131 -6.30 12.06 3.59
CA ASN A 131 -6.71 11.17 4.67
C ASN A 131 -6.28 11.72 6.04
N ARG A 132 -7.19 11.62 7.01
CA ARG A 132 -6.95 12.00 8.43
C ARG A 132 -7.13 10.83 9.40
N SER A 133 -7.72 9.73 8.94
CA SER A 133 -7.94 8.55 9.78
C SER A 133 -7.82 7.28 8.97
N TRP A 134 -7.15 6.28 9.55
CA TRP A 134 -6.99 4.95 8.98
C TRP A 134 -7.46 3.90 9.98
N SER A 135 -8.37 3.03 9.57
CA SER A 135 -8.80 1.88 10.34
C SER A 135 -8.90 0.66 9.42
N ILE A 136 -8.49 -0.49 9.93
CA ILE A 136 -8.45 -1.77 9.22
C ILE A 136 -8.77 -2.88 10.22
N ASP A 137 -9.45 -3.93 9.76
CA ASP A 137 -9.81 -5.06 10.61
C ASP A 137 -8.60 -5.95 10.92
N ASP A 138 -8.76 -6.89 11.85
CA ASP A 138 -7.66 -7.75 12.30
C ASP A 138 -7.11 -8.66 11.20
N LYS A 139 -7.85 -8.91 10.10
CA LYS A 139 -7.39 -9.70 8.96
C LYS A 139 -6.86 -8.86 7.80
N ARG A 140 -6.97 -7.54 7.90
CA ARG A 140 -6.62 -6.54 6.87
C ARG A 140 -7.41 -6.74 5.57
N LEU A 141 -8.56 -7.42 5.68
CA LEU A 141 -9.47 -7.66 4.57
C LEU A 141 -10.38 -6.45 4.36
N ASN A 142 -10.79 -5.81 5.46
CA ASN A 142 -11.68 -4.66 5.46
C ASN A 142 -10.93 -3.42 5.90
N PHE A 143 -11.29 -2.27 5.32
CA PHE A 143 -10.77 -0.97 5.72
C PHE A 143 -11.87 0.07 5.83
N GLN A 144 -11.63 1.09 6.66
CA GLN A 144 -12.40 2.32 6.71
C GLN A 144 -11.45 3.50 6.88
N PHE A 145 -11.45 4.39 5.91
CA PHE A 145 -10.63 5.59 5.89
C PHE A 145 -11.52 6.83 5.88
N GLY A 146 -10.97 7.92 6.40
CA GLY A 146 -11.66 9.20 6.48
C GLY A 146 -10.76 10.31 6.04
N THR A 147 -11.32 11.26 5.31
CA THR A 147 -10.62 12.49 4.96
C THR A 147 -11.16 13.68 5.73
N GLU A 148 -10.38 14.76 5.75
CA GLU A 148 -10.86 16.03 6.31
C GLU A 148 -11.83 16.71 5.35
N VAL A 149 -11.46 16.71 4.07
CA VAL A 149 -12.19 17.37 2.99
C VAL A 149 -12.42 16.39 1.84
N GLY A 150 -13.60 16.47 1.24
CA GLY A 150 -13.82 15.97 -0.12
C GLY A 150 -14.55 17.02 -0.95
N ARG A 151 -14.64 16.80 -2.25
CA ARG A 151 -15.45 17.62 -3.17
C ARG A 151 -16.34 16.74 -4.01
N LEU A 152 -17.52 17.24 -4.37
CA LEU A 152 -18.36 16.53 -5.33
C LEU A 152 -17.72 16.66 -6.71
N ILE A 153 -17.81 15.62 -7.51
CA ILE A 153 -17.50 15.67 -8.93
C ILE A 153 -18.83 15.68 -9.68
N ARG A 154 -19.04 16.65 -10.58
CA ARG A 154 -20.21 16.75 -11.46
C ARG A 154 -19.74 17.11 -12.85
N GLN A 155 -19.98 16.21 -13.81
CA GLN A 155 -19.56 16.38 -15.22
C GLN A 155 -18.07 16.75 -15.33
N GLY A 156 -17.24 16.05 -14.56
CA GLY A 156 -15.80 16.24 -14.51
C GLY A 156 -15.28 17.47 -13.78
N GLU A 157 -16.15 18.26 -13.16
CA GLU A 157 -15.75 19.43 -12.40
C GLU A 157 -15.94 19.23 -10.89
N LEU A 158 -15.01 19.78 -10.11
CA LEU A 158 -15.09 19.77 -8.66
C LEU A 158 -16.04 20.85 -8.17
N ARG A 159 -17.00 20.47 -7.33
CA ARG A 159 -18.10 21.31 -6.85
C ARG A 159 -18.30 21.13 -5.35
N GLY A 160 -18.51 22.25 -4.66
CA GLY A 160 -18.81 22.26 -3.22
C GLY A 160 -17.78 21.52 -2.38
N TYR A 161 -18.13 21.30 -1.11
CA TYR A 161 -17.33 20.53 -0.17
C TYR A 161 -18.19 19.46 0.49
N VAL A 162 -17.58 18.31 0.72
CA VAL A 162 -18.08 17.23 1.56
C VAL A 162 -17.23 17.23 2.81
N ARG A 163 -17.87 17.45 3.97
CA ARG A 163 -17.16 17.52 5.26
C ARG A 163 -16.99 16.12 5.84
N ASN A 164 -15.77 15.78 6.26
CA ASN A 164 -15.45 14.51 6.91
C ASN A 164 -15.98 13.26 6.18
N PRO A 165 -15.79 13.12 4.84
CA PRO A 165 -16.27 11.94 4.16
C PRO A 165 -15.50 10.70 4.65
N LEU A 166 -16.24 9.60 4.76
CA LEU A 166 -15.73 8.29 5.13
C LEU A 166 -15.95 7.34 3.95
N TYR A 167 -14.98 6.49 3.68
CA TYR A 167 -15.10 5.41 2.70
C TYR A 167 -14.56 4.12 3.30
N SER A 168 -15.18 3.01 2.93
CA SER A 168 -14.83 1.69 3.40
C SER A 168 -15.00 0.68 2.28
N GLY A 169 -14.42 -0.49 2.45
CA GLY A 169 -14.57 -1.57 1.49
C GLY A 169 -13.76 -2.80 1.85
N ILE A 170 -13.93 -3.82 1.02
CA ILE A 170 -13.12 -5.03 1.02
C ILE A 170 -11.91 -4.76 0.12
N THR A 171 -10.71 -4.98 0.66
CA THR A 171 -9.44 -4.56 0.05
C THR A 171 -9.28 -5.05 -1.40
N PRO A 172 -9.43 -6.35 -1.74
CA PRO A 172 -9.33 -6.79 -3.13
C PRO A 172 -10.42 -6.25 -4.06
N GLU A 173 -11.63 -5.97 -3.56
CA GLU A 173 -12.72 -5.43 -4.37
C GLU A 173 -12.47 -3.95 -4.69
N PHE A 174 -12.09 -3.17 -3.68
CA PHE A 174 -11.74 -1.76 -3.86
C PHE A 174 -10.58 -1.60 -4.85
N TRP A 175 -9.47 -2.30 -4.62
CA TRP A 175 -8.33 -2.25 -5.54
C TRP A 175 -8.59 -2.94 -6.89
N GLY A 176 -9.53 -3.89 -6.94
CA GLY A 176 -10.05 -4.48 -8.17
C GLY A 176 -10.79 -3.46 -9.04
N SER A 177 -11.38 -2.43 -8.44
CA SER A 177 -12.08 -1.34 -9.14
C SER A 177 -11.18 -0.18 -9.57
N LEU A 178 -9.85 -0.25 -9.36
CA LEU A 178 -8.93 0.81 -9.79
C LEU A 178 -8.87 0.92 -11.33
N GLU A 179 -9.37 2.02 -11.89
CA GLU A 179 -9.41 2.21 -13.35
C GLU A 179 -8.23 3.00 -13.93
N ALA A 180 -7.63 3.89 -13.14
CA ALA A 180 -6.55 4.74 -13.63
C ALA A 180 -5.68 5.29 -12.50
N ARG A 181 -4.47 5.75 -12.86
CA ARG A 181 -3.53 6.43 -11.97
C ARG A 181 -3.15 7.77 -12.57
N ALA A 182 -3.10 8.80 -11.72
CA ALA A 182 -2.61 10.09 -12.12
C ALA A 182 -1.09 10.07 -12.36
N ASP A 183 -0.60 10.98 -13.19
CA ASP A 183 0.80 11.10 -13.55
C ASP A 183 1.67 11.67 -12.40
N ALA A 184 2.97 11.75 -12.67
CA ALA A 184 3.97 12.17 -11.70
C ALA A 184 3.78 13.61 -11.19
N SER A 185 3.02 14.47 -11.88
CA SER A 185 2.77 15.84 -11.40
C SER A 185 1.94 15.87 -10.10
N SER A 186 1.23 14.78 -9.81
CA SER A 186 0.42 14.61 -8.60
C SER A 186 1.06 13.67 -7.57
N TRP A 187 2.21 13.09 -7.90
CA TRP A 187 2.94 12.14 -7.05
C TRP A 187 4.01 12.90 -6.26
N HIS A 188 3.80 13.02 -4.95
CA HIS A 188 4.61 13.82 -4.02
C HIS A 188 4.94 13.04 -2.75
#